data_AF-A0A1H0AKJ1-F1
#
_entry.id   AF-A0A1H0AKJ1-F1
#
_cell.length_a   1.000
_cell.length_b   1.000
_cell.length_c   1.000
_cell.angle_alpha   90.00
_cell.angle_beta   90.00
_cell.angle_gamma   90.00
#
_symmetry.space_group_name_H-M   'P 1'
#
loop_
_entity.id
_entity.type
_entity.pdbx_description
1 polymer ?
#
loop_
_entity_poly.entity_id
_entity_poly.type
_entity_poly.pdbx_seq_one_letter_code
_entity_poly.pdbx_strand_id
1 'polypeptide(L)'
;MDELLASLDALAAEDLAPLFGPALLDRLGPLLAAQNRLAAEVARTVREAEVSGAAEVDGLRSMASWLRGHGHLSFGEAAGVVRAGRALAHLPGLAAACAAGQVTGEQAAVIARVAEPEALALAAGQDVDLAVVDRLLTGVARERPHADVAKAVAHYLDRLDA
;
A
#
# COMPACT_ATOMS: atom_id res chain seq x y z
N MET A 1 -20.60 -2.68 -1.21
CA MET A 1 -19.94 -2.68 -2.53
C MET A 1 -20.75 -1.84 -3.50
N ASP A 2 -22.07 -2.06 -3.58
CA ASP A 2 -22.98 -1.31 -4.46
C ASP A 2 -22.91 0.22 -4.30
N GLU A 3 -22.85 0.74 -3.06
CA GLU A 3 -22.70 2.18 -2.82
C GLU A 3 -21.38 2.76 -3.35
N LEU A 4 -20.29 2.01 -3.25
CA LEU A 4 -18.99 2.41 -3.81
C LEU A 4 -19.05 2.46 -5.33
N LEU A 5 -19.63 1.44 -5.96
CA LEU A 5 -19.79 1.39 -7.42
C LEU A 5 -20.70 2.52 -7.93
N ALA A 6 -21.83 2.77 -7.25
CA ALA A 6 -22.70 3.89 -7.59
C ALA A 6 -22.00 5.26 -7.46
N SER A 7 -21.13 5.42 -6.46
CA SER A 7 -20.31 6.64 -6.30
C SER A 7 -19.31 6.79 -7.45
N LEU A 8 -18.71 5.70 -7.93
CA LEU A 8 -17.81 5.71 -9.09
C LEU A 8 -18.57 6.04 -10.39
N ASP A 9 -19.77 5.49 -10.57
CA ASP A 9 -20.64 5.80 -11.71
C ASP A 9 -21.01 7.28 -11.74
N ALA A 10 -21.32 7.87 -10.57
CA ALA A 10 -21.59 9.29 -10.44
C ALA A 10 -20.36 10.14 -10.83
N LEU A 11 -19.16 9.77 -10.37
CA LEU A 11 -17.91 10.45 -10.74
C LEU A 11 -17.61 10.36 -12.24
N ALA A 12 -17.92 9.22 -12.87
CA ALA A 12 -17.70 8.98 -14.29
C ALA A 12 -18.69 9.75 -15.18
N ALA A 13 -19.87 10.11 -14.66
CA ALA A 13 -20.88 10.87 -15.39
C ALA A 13 -20.61 12.39 -15.44
N GLU A 14 -19.62 12.89 -14.68
CA GLU A 14 -19.29 14.32 -14.66
C GLU A 14 -18.52 14.76 -15.91
N ASP A 15 -18.96 15.86 -16.54
CA ASP A 15 -18.22 16.48 -17.64
C ASP A 15 -17.05 17.32 -17.13
N LEU A 16 -15.83 16.91 -17.47
CA LEU A 16 -14.59 17.59 -17.08
C LEU A 16 -14.15 18.66 -18.08
N ALA A 17 -14.70 18.67 -19.30
CA ALA A 17 -14.34 19.63 -20.35
C ALA A 17 -14.47 21.11 -19.94
N PRO A 18 -15.49 21.54 -19.16
CA PRO A 18 -15.61 22.93 -18.74
C PRO A 18 -14.68 23.31 -17.56
N LEU A 19 -13.99 22.35 -16.94
CA LEU A 19 -13.11 22.63 -15.80
C LEU A 19 -11.76 23.18 -16.25
N PHE A 20 -11.24 24.16 -15.50
CA PHE A 20 -9.91 24.74 -15.70
C PHE A 20 -8.93 24.26 -14.61
N GLY A 21 -7.63 24.50 -14.82
CA GLY A 21 -6.53 23.88 -14.04
C GLY A 21 -6.74 23.77 -12.53
N PRO A 22 -6.96 24.87 -11.78
CA PRO A 22 -7.26 24.83 -10.34
C PRO A 22 -8.43 23.92 -9.96
N ALA A 23 -9.57 24.00 -10.67
CA ALA A 23 -10.72 23.14 -10.39
C ALA A 23 -10.42 21.65 -10.65
N LEU A 24 -9.58 21.35 -11.65
CA LEU A 24 -9.10 19.99 -11.90
C LEU A 24 -8.18 19.50 -10.77
N LEU A 25 -7.32 20.36 -10.22
CA LEU A 25 -6.47 20.00 -9.09
C LEU A 25 -7.27 19.80 -7.80
N ASP A 26 -8.24 20.67 -7.52
CA ASP A 26 -9.16 20.55 -6.39
C ASP A 26 -9.99 19.25 -6.47
N ARG A 27 -10.35 18.81 -7.68
CA ARG A 27 -10.96 17.50 -7.94
C ARG A 27 -9.99 16.34 -7.75
N LEU A 28 -8.77 16.46 -8.27
CA LEU A 28 -7.79 15.36 -8.32
C LEU A 28 -7.32 14.94 -6.92
N GLY A 29 -7.09 15.90 -6.02
CA GLY A 29 -6.59 15.61 -4.66
C GLY A 29 -7.44 14.58 -3.89
N PRO A 30 -8.75 14.81 -3.72
CA PRO A 30 -9.66 13.85 -3.08
C PRO A 30 -9.72 12.50 -3.81
N LEU A 31 -9.63 12.46 -5.14
CA LEU A 31 -9.62 11.21 -5.92
C LEU A 31 -8.36 10.37 -5.64
N LEU A 32 -7.19 11.02 -5.56
CA LEU A 32 -5.94 10.34 -5.20
C LEU A 32 -6.00 9.81 -3.75
N ALA A 33 -6.54 10.59 -2.82
CA ALA A 33 -6.74 10.12 -1.44
C ALA A 33 -7.71 8.92 -1.39
N ALA A 34 -8.80 8.95 -2.14
CA ALA A 34 -9.74 7.83 -2.26
C ALA A 34 -9.08 6.59 -2.87
N GLN A 35 -8.27 6.76 -3.91
CA GLN A 35 -7.48 5.68 -4.52
C GLN A 35 -6.53 5.05 -3.50
N ASN A 36 -5.83 5.85 -2.70
CA ASN A 36 -4.93 5.36 -1.65
C ASN A 36 -5.68 4.54 -0.60
N ARG A 37 -6.86 5.00 -0.18
CA ARG A 37 -7.72 4.28 0.78
C ARG A 37 -8.20 2.95 0.20
N LEU A 38 -8.62 2.95 -1.07
CA LEU A 38 -9.01 1.73 -1.76
C LEU A 38 -7.85 0.74 -1.87
N ALA A 39 -6.64 1.22 -2.20
CA ALA A 39 -5.45 0.38 -2.24
C ALA A 39 -5.14 -0.25 -0.87
N ALA A 40 -5.36 0.49 0.23
CA ALA A 40 -5.23 -0.04 1.59
C ALA A 40 -6.23 -1.18 1.87
N GLU A 41 -7.50 -1.00 1.48
CA GLU A 41 -8.53 -2.04 1.62
C GLU A 41 -8.26 -3.26 0.74
N VAL A 42 -7.73 -3.07 -0.48
CA VAL A 42 -7.28 -4.17 -1.35
C VAL A 42 -6.14 -4.94 -0.68
N ALA A 43 -5.11 -4.26 -0.17
CA ALA A 43 -3.99 -4.91 0.51
C ALA A 43 -4.43 -5.69 1.77
N ARG A 44 -5.35 -5.13 2.56
CA ARG A 44 -5.94 -5.78 3.73
C ARG A 44 -6.76 -7.01 3.34
N THR A 45 -7.59 -6.90 2.30
CA THR A 45 -8.40 -8.03 1.80
C THR A 45 -7.50 -9.13 1.24
N VAL A 46 -6.44 -8.78 0.50
CA VAL A 46 -5.45 -9.74 0.00
C VAL A 46 -4.74 -10.44 1.15
N ARG A 47 -4.44 -9.75 2.24
CA ARG A 47 -3.85 -10.37 3.44
C ARG A 47 -4.79 -11.40 4.06
N GLU A 48 -6.06 -11.05 4.26
CA GLU A 48 -7.04 -12.00 4.81
C GLU A 48 -7.25 -13.21 3.88
N ALA A 49 -7.31 -12.98 2.57
CA ALA A 49 -7.39 -14.04 1.57
C ALA A 49 -6.15 -14.94 1.55
N GLU A 50 -4.96 -14.38 1.78
CA GLU A 50 -3.73 -15.15 1.94
C GLU A 50 -3.74 -16.01 3.20
N VAL A 51 -4.16 -15.44 4.34
CA VAL A 51 -4.24 -16.16 5.62
C VAL A 51 -5.26 -17.29 5.59
N SER A 52 -6.39 -17.10 4.89
CA SER A 52 -7.44 -18.12 4.78
C SER A 52 -7.16 -19.19 3.71
N GLY A 53 -6.13 -19.00 2.88
CA GLY A 53 -5.88 -19.88 1.73
C GLY A 53 -6.88 -19.70 0.58
N ALA A 54 -7.57 -18.55 0.48
CA ALA A 54 -8.66 -18.34 -0.49
C ALA A 54 -8.28 -18.60 -1.95
N ALA A 55 -7.01 -18.45 -2.33
CA ALA A 55 -6.53 -18.75 -3.68
C ALA A 55 -6.77 -20.22 -4.08
N GLU A 56 -6.86 -21.15 -3.12
CA GLU A 56 -7.09 -22.57 -3.37
C GLU A 56 -8.50 -22.86 -3.91
N VAL A 57 -9.48 -21.99 -3.63
CA VAL A 57 -10.84 -22.08 -4.19
C VAL A 57 -10.80 -22.07 -5.72
N ASP A 58 -9.84 -21.34 -6.30
CA ASP A 58 -9.62 -21.25 -7.74
C ASP A 58 -8.43 -22.09 -8.22
N GLY A 59 -7.96 -23.05 -7.41
CA GLY A 59 -6.86 -23.97 -7.76
C GLY A 59 -5.47 -23.32 -7.79
N LEU A 60 -5.29 -22.16 -7.16
CA LEU A 60 -4.01 -21.43 -7.13
C LEU A 60 -3.33 -21.56 -5.76
N ARG A 61 -2.00 -21.58 -5.77
CA ARG A 61 -1.18 -21.79 -4.55
C ARG A 61 -0.85 -20.52 -3.78
N SER A 62 -1.15 -19.34 -4.33
CA SER A 62 -0.82 -18.07 -3.67
C SER A 62 -1.69 -16.92 -4.17
N MET A 63 -1.91 -15.93 -3.29
CA MET A 63 -2.58 -14.70 -3.68
C MET A 63 -1.83 -13.92 -4.76
N ALA A 64 -0.49 -13.97 -4.79
CA ALA A 64 0.28 -13.38 -5.88
C ALA A 64 0.01 -14.05 -7.24
N SER A 65 -0.29 -15.35 -7.27
CA SER A 65 -0.72 -16.02 -8.50
C SER A 65 -2.15 -15.67 -8.86
N TRP A 66 -3.03 -15.58 -7.84
CA TRP A 66 -4.42 -15.17 -8.02
C TRP A 66 -4.55 -13.76 -8.59
N LEU A 67 -3.83 -12.78 -8.03
CA LEU A 67 -3.83 -11.39 -8.49
C LEU A 67 -3.32 -11.23 -9.92
N ARG A 68 -2.34 -12.02 -10.36
CA ARG A 68 -1.86 -11.98 -11.75
C ARG A 68 -2.84 -12.66 -12.72
N GLY A 69 -3.41 -13.80 -12.31
CA GLY A 69 -4.31 -14.58 -13.15
C GLY A 69 -5.69 -13.94 -13.30
N HIS A 70 -6.36 -13.68 -12.18
CA HIS A 70 -7.72 -13.16 -12.12
C HIS A 70 -7.77 -11.64 -11.97
N GLY A 71 -6.81 -11.06 -11.22
CA GLY A 71 -6.72 -9.61 -11.07
C GLY A 71 -6.02 -8.91 -12.24
N HIS A 72 -5.37 -9.66 -13.13
CA HIS A 72 -4.57 -9.13 -14.24
C HIS A 72 -3.44 -8.15 -13.85
N LEU A 73 -2.99 -8.20 -12.60
CA LEU A 73 -1.89 -7.38 -12.11
C LEU A 73 -0.57 -7.83 -12.75
N SER A 74 0.36 -6.89 -12.91
CA SER A 74 1.74 -7.21 -13.23
C SER A 74 2.40 -8.00 -12.10
N PHE A 75 3.55 -8.63 -12.38
CA PHE A 75 4.32 -9.32 -11.34
C PHE A 75 4.70 -8.39 -10.18
N GLY A 76 5.21 -7.19 -10.50
CA GLY A 76 5.64 -6.22 -9.50
C GLY A 76 4.48 -5.70 -8.65
N GLU A 77 3.35 -5.40 -9.28
CA GLU A 77 2.16 -4.90 -8.60
C GLU A 77 1.55 -5.96 -7.68
N ALA A 78 1.37 -7.20 -8.16
CA ALA A 78 0.86 -8.29 -7.34
C ALA A 78 1.77 -8.56 -6.12
N ALA A 79 3.09 -8.56 -6.32
CA ALA A 79 4.05 -8.69 -5.22
C ALA A 79 3.97 -7.50 -4.24
N GLY A 80 3.81 -6.27 -4.76
CA GLY A 80 3.64 -5.06 -3.96
C GLY A 80 2.43 -5.11 -3.05
N VAL A 81 1.26 -5.49 -3.59
CA VAL A 81 0.01 -5.60 -2.83
C VAL A 81 0.11 -6.65 -1.72
N VAL A 82 0.65 -7.84 -2.03
CA VAL A 82 0.88 -8.90 -1.04
C VAL A 82 1.85 -8.44 0.07
N ARG A 83 2.97 -7.81 -0.32
CA ARG A 83 3.95 -7.31 0.65
C ARG A 83 3.36 -6.24 1.55
N ALA A 84 2.62 -5.28 0.98
CA ALA A 84 1.92 -4.26 1.75
C ALA A 84 0.94 -4.90 2.75
N GLY A 85 0.07 -5.80 2.30
CA GLY A 85 -0.88 -6.50 3.17
C GLY A 85 -0.21 -7.27 4.32
N ARG A 86 0.98 -7.84 4.07
CA ARG A 86 1.78 -8.49 5.13
C ARG A 86 2.30 -7.49 6.16
N ALA A 87 2.88 -6.39 5.69
CA ALA A 87 3.55 -5.40 6.53
C ALA A 87 2.59 -4.55 7.39
N LEU A 88 1.37 -4.27 6.92
CA LEU A 88 0.42 -3.44 7.68
C LEU A 88 0.05 -4.02 9.05
N ALA A 89 0.20 -5.34 9.24
CA ALA A 89 0.02 -5.98 10.55
C ALA A 89 1.16 -5.67 11.54
N HIS A 90 2.33 -5.29 11.05
CA HIS A 90 3.53 -4.97 11.84
C HIS A 90 3.77 -3.45 11.98
N LEU A 91 3.16 -2.65 11.09
CA LEU A 91 3.39 -1.20 10.97
C LEU A 91 2.04 -0.45 11.16
N PRO A 92 1.52 -0.34 12.39
CA PRO A 92 0.21 0.26 12.65
C PRO A 92 0.12 1.75 12.28
N GLY A 93 1.23 2.49 12.36
CA GLY A 93 1.33 3.88 11.91
C GLY A 93 1.13 3.99 10.39
N LEU A 94 1.83 3.15 9.63
CA LEU A 94 1.64 3.04 8.18
C LEU A 94 0.20 2.63 7.83
N ALA A 95 -0.36 1.65 8.53
CA ALA A 95 -1.73 1.19 8.30
C ALA A 95 -2.76 2.31 8.48
N ALA A 96 -2.63 3.10 9.56
CA ALA A 96 -3.49 4.25 9.80
C ALA A 96 -3.34 5.33 8.71
N ALA A 97 -2.11 5.60 8.25
CA ALA A 97 -1.86 6.59 7.21
C ALA A 97 -2.42 6.14 5.84
N CYS A 98 -2.31 4.86 5.49
CA CYS A 98 -2.93 4.28 4.29
C CYS A 98 -4.47 4.35 4.37
N ALA A 99 -5.06 3.97 5.50
CA ALA A 99 -6.52 4.05 5.70
C ALA A 99 -7.07 5.49 5.67
N ALA A 100 -6.24 6.47 6.01
CA ALA A 100 -6.54 7.90 5.88
C ALA A 100 -6.28 8.46 4.46
N GLY A 101 -5.73 7.65 3.54
CA GLY A 101 -5.40 8.07 2.17
C GLY A 101 -4.14 8.93 2.04
N GLN A 102 -3.33 9.01 3.10
CA GLN A 102 -2.16 9.88 3.20
C GLN A 102 -0.88 9.25 2.63
N VAL A 103 -0.87 7.93 2.42
CA VAL A 103 0.25 7.16 1.88
C VAL A 103 -0.27 6.30 0.74
N THR A 104 0.43 6.30 -0.40
CA THR A 104 0.02 5.52 -1.58
C THR A 104 0.28 4.04 -1.38
N GLY A 105 -0.42 3.20 -2.15
CA GLY A 105 -0.17 1.74 -2.17
C GLY A 105 1.28 1.41 -2.57
N GLU A 106 1.87 2.18 -3.49
CA GLU A 106 3.26 2.00 -3.91
C GLU A 106 4.25 2.37 -2.79
N GLN A 107 4.07 3.51 -2.13
CA GLN A 107 4.89 3.89 -0.97
C GLN A 107 4.77 2.86 0.15
N ALA A 108 3.56 2.36 0.42
CA ALA A 108 3.34 1.31 1.39
C ALA A 108 4.07 0.01 1.02
N ALA A 109 4.03 -0.40 -0.25
CA ALA A 109 4.77 -1.57 -0.75
C ALA A 109 6.30 -1.40 -0.65
N VAL A 110 6.81 -0.17 -0.80
CA VAL A 110 8.23 0.14 -0.59
C VAL A 110 8.60 0.06 0.89
N ILE A 111 7.86 0.73 1.78
CA ILE A 111 8.09 0.68 3.23
C ILE A 111 7.95 -0.74 3.76
N ALA A 112 7.02 -1.52 3.22
CA ALA A 112 6.76 -2.89 3.65
C ALA A 112 8.00 -3.81 3.63
N ARG A 113 9.06 -3.46 2.88
CA ARG A 113 10.34 -4.17 2.90
C ARG A 113 10.98 -4.23 4.29
N VAL A 114 10.77 -3.21 5.14
CA VAL A 114 11.30 -3.19 6.51
C VAL A 114 10.60 -4.18 7.45
N ALA A 115 9.45 -4.70 7.03
CA ALA A 115 8.69 -5.71 7.74
C ALA A 115 8.76 -7.08 7.04
N GLU A 116 9.70 -7.28 6.11
CA GLU A 116 10.01 -8.62 5.61
C GLU A 116 10.66 -9.46 6.71
N PRO A 117 10.47 -10.80 6.73
CA PRO A 117 10.90 -11.64 7.84
C PRO A 117 12.37 -11.50 8.22
N GLU A 118 13.26 -11.34 7.24
CA GLU A 118 14.70 -11.14 7.45
C GLU A 118 14.99 -9.79 8.12
N ALA A 119 14.39 -8.71 7.62
CA ALA A 119 14.53 -7.38 8.22
C ALA A 119 13.96 -7.33 9.65
N LEU A 120 12.84 -8.00 9.91
CA LEU A 120 12.27 -8.11 11.26
C LEU A 120 13.22 -8.87 12.20
N ALA A 121 13.82 -9.96 11.73
CA ALA A 121 14.76 -10.75 12.53
C ALA A 121 16.04 -9.95 12.86
N LEU A 122 16.60 -9.22 11.88
CA LEU A 122 17.77 -8.36 12.10
C LEU A 122 17.45 -7.20 13.06
N ALA A 123 16.30 -6.54 12.88
CA ALA A 123 15.85 -5.47 13.77
C ALA A 123 15.72 -5.96 15.21
N ALA A 124 15.11 -7.13 15.41
CA ALA A 124 15.00 -7.75 16.72
C ALA A 124 16.38 -8.12 17.31
N GLY A 125 17.29 -8.66 16.49
CA GLY A 125 18.65 -9.01 16.92
C GLY A 125 19.54 -7.81 17.30
N GLN A 126 19.16 -6.61 16.87
CA GLN A 126 19.87 -5.35 17.12
C GLN A 126 19.11 -4.40 18.06
N ASP A 127 18.06 -4.88 18.73
CA ASP A 127 17.20 -4.10 19.62
C ASP A 127 16.60 -2.82 18.96
N VAL A 128 16.32 -2.88 17.66
CA VAL A 128 15.68 -1.79 16.91
C VAL A 128 14.18 -1.78 17.20
N ASP A 129 13.69 -0.64 17.72
CA ASP A 129 12.26 -0.43 17.94
C ASP A 129 11.53 -0.22 16.60
N LEU A 130 10.84 -1.26 16.14
CA LEU A 130 10.06 -1.20 14.90
C LEU A 130 8.96 -0.12 14.93
N ALA A 131 8.40 0.22 16.10
CA ALA A 131 7.40 1.28 16.20
C ALA A 131 8.02 2.66 15.95
N VAL A 132 9.30 2.87 16.27
CA VAL A 132 10.03 4.09 15.90
C VAL A 132 10.25 4.13 14.39
N VAL A 133 10.70 3.01 13.80
CA VAL A 133 10.91 2.88 12.35
C VAL A 133 9.63 3.17 11.57
N ASP A 134 8.52 2.55 11.98
CA ASP A 134 7.18 2.76 11.43
C ASP A 134 6.80 4.24 11.43
N ARG A 135 6.89 4.92 12.59
CA ARG A 135 6.56 6.34 12.70
C ARG A 135 7.42 7.21 11.78
N LEU A 136 8.73 6.96 11.72
CA LEU A 136 9.66 7.75 10.93
C LEU A 136 9.40 7.60 9.43
N LEU A 137 9.34 6.36 8.92
CA LEU A 137 9.13 6.09 7.51
C LEU A 137 7.72 6.50 7.05
N THR A 138 6.71 6.32 7.90
CA THR A 138 5.36 6.83 7.64
C THR A 138 5.35 8.35 7.56
N GLY A 139 6.07 9.05 8.45
CA GLY A 139 6.24 10.50 8.38
C GLY A 139 6.85 10.96 7.07
N VAL A 140 7.91 10.28 6.61
CA VAL A 140 8.54 10.55 5.30
C VAL A 140 7.52 10.35 4.16
N ALA A 141 6.76 9.26 4.15
CA ALA A 141 5.80 8.98 3.09
C ALA A 141 4.66 10.00 2.99
N ARG A 142 4.24 10.58 4.10
CA ARG A 142 3.18 11.62 4.12
C ARG A 142 3.61 12.94 3.50
N GLU A 143 4.91 13.22 3.44
CA GLU A 143 5.43 14.55 3.09
C GLU A 143 6.35 14.54 1.87
N ARG A 144 6.84 13.37 1.44
CA ARG A 144 7.90 13.26 0.43
C ARG A 144 7.46 12.45 -0.79
N PRO A 145 7.99 12.78 -1.99
CA PRO A 145 7.78 11.98 -3.18
C PRO A 145 8.24 10.52 -2.99
N HIS A 146 7.64 9.61 -3.76
CA HIS A 146 7.95 8.18 -3.72
C HIS A 146 9.46 7.87 -3.80
N ALA A 147 10.22 8.57 -4.65
CA ALA A 147 11.66 8.36 -4.79
C ALA A 147 12.44 8.60 -3.49
N ASP A 148 12.02 9.57 -2.67
CA ASP A 148 12.69 9.87 -1.40
C ASP A 148 12.27 8.89 -0.30
N VAL A 149 11.04 8.37 -0.33
CA VAL A 149 10.62 7.24 0.51
C VAL A 149 11.49 6.02 0.22
N ALA A 150 11.70 5.71 -1.06
CA ALA A 150 12.56 4.60 -1.46
C ALA A 150 14.00 4.75 -0.96
N LYS A 151 14.57 5.96 -1.02
CA LYS A 151 15.90 6.25 -0.45
C LYS A 151 15.93 6.07 1.06
N ALA A 152 14.91 6.55 1.78
CA ALA A 152 14.84 6.42 3.23
C ALA A 152 14.76 4.95 3.67
N VAL A 153 13.95 4.14 2.98
CA VAL A 153 13.84 2.70 3.21
C VAL A 153 15.15 1.98 2.89
N ALA A 154 15.76 2.27 1.74
CA ALA A 154 17.05 1.68 1.38
C ALA A 154 18.13 2.00 2.42
N HIS A 155 18.22 3.27 2.86
CA HIS A 155 19.17 3.69 3.87
C HIS A 155 18.98 2.97 5.21
N TYR A 156 17.73 2.75 5.63
CA TYR A 156 17.43 1.98 6.84
C TYR A 156 17.91 0.52 6.69
N LEU A 157 17.55 -0.14 5.59
CA LEU A 157 17.92 -1.54 5.35
C LEU A 157 19.44 -1.73 5.25
N ASP A 158 20.14 -0.87 4.51
CA ASP A 158 21.60 -0.93 4.37
C ASP A 158 22.32 -0.79 5.73
N ARG A 159 21.74 -0.03 6.67
CA ARG A 159 22.28 0.12 8.03
C ARG A 159 21.92 -1.04 8.94
N LEU A 160 20.84 -1.75 8.63
CA LEU A 160 20.40 -2.91 9.38
C LEU A 160 21.22 -4.16 9.00
N ASP A 161 21.71 -4.22 7.76
CA ASP A 161 22.54 -5.31 7.25
C ASP A 161 24.04 -5.16 7.58
N ALA A 162 24.45 -4.04 8.19
CA ALA A 162 25.85 -3.68 8.47
C ALA A 162 26.32 -4.10 9.87
#